data_AF-A0AAV3BB54-F1
#
_entry.id   AF-A0AAV3BB54-F1
#
_cell.length_a   1.000
_cell.length_b   1.000
_cell.length_c   1.000
_cell.angle_alpha   90.00
_cell.angle_beta   90.00
_cell.angle_gamma   90.00
#
_symmetry.space_group_name_H-M   'P 1'
#
loop_
_entity.id
_entity.type
_entity.pdbx_description
1 polymer ?
#
loop_
_entity_poly.entity_id
_entity_poly.type
_entity_poly.pdbx_seq_one_letter_code
_entity_poly.pdbx_strand_id
1 'polypeptide(L)' 'MQPYLIPAMPVTISEEIKKSRFITLLAHTCGVNEAKDFIQQVKQQHPTARHHCWAFVVPRKPPARLGVQ' A
#
# COMPACT_ATOMS: atom_id res chain seq x y z
N MET A 1 -25.53 2.99 2.92
CA MET A 1 -24.42 2.12 2.48
C MET A 1 -23.32 2.24 3.53
N GLN A 2 -22.93 1.15 4.22
CA GLN A 2 -21.96 1.23 5.32
C GLN A 2 -20.55 1.52 4.79
N PRO A 3 -19.79 2.44 5.43
CA PRO A 3 -18.44 2.76 5.04
C PRO A 3 -17.47 1.64 5.42
N TYR A 4 -16.27 1.64 4.83
CA TYR A 4 -15.24 0.62 5.07
C TYR A 4 -13.98 1.23 5.70
N LEU A 5 -13.21 0.40 6.39
CA LEU A 5 -11.98 0.78 7.05
C LEU A 5 -10.85 0.97 6.03
N ILE A 6 -10.06 2.03 6.24
CA ILE A 6 -8.82 2.30 5.51
C ILE A 6 -7.63 2.26 6.48
N PRO A 7 -6.40 2.02 5.99
CA PRO A 7 -5.21 2.15 6.82
C PRO A 7 -5.12 3.56 7.40
N ALA A 8 -4.97 3.67 8.72
CA ALA A 8 -4.81 4.96 9.40
C ALA A 8 -3.43 5.58 9.14
N MET A 9 -2.41 4.73 8.96
CA MET A 9 -1.03 5.13 8.69
C MET A 9 -0.38 4.14 7.71
N PRO A 10 0.68 4.56 7.00
CA PRO A 10 1.51 3.63 6.23
C PRO A 10 2.18 2.59 7.13
N VAL A 11 2.38 1.39 6.60
CA VAL A 11 3.02 0.28 7.29
C VAL A 11 4.09 -0.32 6.37
N THR A 12 5.28 -0.56 6.92
CA THR A 12 6.36 -1.26 6.24
C THR A 12 6.79 -2.45 7.08
N ILE A 13 6.83 -3.63 6.46
CA ILE A 13 7.28 -4.88 7.09
C ILE A 13 8.32 -5.51 6.19
N SER A 14 9.40 -6.03 6.77
CA SER A 14 10.43 -6.79 6.05
C SER A 14 10.56 -8.18 6.67
N GLU A 15 10.58 -9.19 5.80
CA GLU A 15 10.73 -10.59 6.19
C GLU A 15 11.84 -11.23 5.35
N GLU A 16 12.55 -12.19 5.92
CA GLU A 16 13.50 -13.02 5.19
C GLU A 16 12.97 -14.45 5.08
N ILE A 17 12.80 -14.93 3.84
CA ILE A 17 12.33 -16.28 3.55
C ILE A 17 13.37 -16.93 2.63
N LYS A 18 14.03 -17.99 3.12
CA LYS A 18 15.04 -18.75 2.35
C LYS A 18 16.10 -17.83 1.69
N LYS A 19 16.71 -16.94 2.47
CA LYS A 19 17.72 -15.95 2.02
C LYS A 19 17.22 -14.90 1.03
N SER A 20 15.91 -14.83 0.79
CA SER A 20 15.29 -13.79 -0.02
C SER A 20 14.58 -12.80 0.90
N ARG A 21 14.82 -11.51 0.70
CA ARG A 21 14.18 -10.44 1.47
C ARG A 21 12.91 -9.97 0.77
N PHE A 22 11.80 -10.01 1.48
CA PHE A 22 10.50 -9.51 1.05
C PHE A 22 10.16 -8.27 1.86
N ILE A 23 9.85 -7.16 1.18
CA ILE A 23 9.48 -5.89 1.83
C ILE A 23 8.04 -5.59 1.40
N THR A 24 7.12 -5.59 2.36
CA THR A 24 5.71 -5.22 2.16
C THR A 24 5.53 -3.77 2.58
N LEU A 25 5.06 -2.94 1.66
CA LEU A 25 4.70 -1.54 1.93
C LEU A 25 3.20 -1.36 1.68
N LEU A 26 2.48 -0.91 2.71
CA LEU A 26 1.04 -0.65 2.68
C LEU A 26 0.79 0.82 2.99
N ALA A 27 -0.03 1.49 2.18
CA ALA A 27 -0.43 2.87 2.40
C ALA A 27 -1.88 3.11 1.94
N HIS A 28 -2.57 4.07 2.56
CA HIS A 28 -3.81 4.59 2.02
C HIS A 28 -3.52 5.51 0.84
N THR A 29 -4.26 5.33 -0.26
CA THR A 29 -4.18 6.18 -1.45
C THR A 29 -5.58 6.60 -1.89
N CYS A 30 -5.73 7.86 -2.30
CA CYS A 30 -6.99 8.42 -2.79
C CYS A 30 -7.11 8.20 -4.30
N GLY A 31 -7.51 6.98 -4.65
CA GLY A 31 -7.80 6.61 -6.04
C GLY A 31 -6.59 6.09 -6.82
N VAL A 32 -6.80 5.88 -8.12
CA VAL A 32 -5.88 5.10 -8.95
C VAL A 32 -4.56 5.82 -9.23
N ASN A 33 -4.59 7.15 -9.35
CA ASN A 33 -3.38 7.92 -9.65
C ASN A 33 -2.40 7.88 -8.48
N GLU A 34 -2.84 8.21 -7.27
CA GLU A 34 -2.01 8.10 -6.07
C GLU A 34 -1.51 6.67 -5.83
N ALA A 35 -2.34 5.65 -6.13
CA ALA A 35 -1.90 4.26 -6.05
C ALA A 35 -0.75 3.96 -7.04
N LYS A 36 -0.82 4.46 -8.27
CA LYS A 36 0.24 4.28 -9.28
C LYS A 36 1.50 5.05 -8.92
N ASP A 37 1.36 6.27 -8.40
CA ASP A 37 2.49 7.10 -7.96
C ASP A 37 3.23 6.43 -6.81
N PHE A 38 2.50 5.88 -5.84
CA PHE A 38 3.08 5.09 -4.75
C PHE A 38 3.88 3.87 -5.28
N ILE A 39 3.33 3.11 -6.24
CA ILE A 39 4.04 1.98 -6.85
C ILE A 39 5.34 2.45 -7.53
N GLN A 40 5.32 3.59 -8.22
CA GLN A 40 6.54 4.14 -8.85
C GLN A 40 7.57 4.58 -7.81
N GLN A 41 7.13 5.24 -6.73
CA GLN A 41 8.01 5.61 -5.62
C GLN A 41 8.69 4.38 -5.00
N VAL A 42 7.93 3.31 -4.74
CA VAL A 42 8.48 2.05 -4.19
C VAL A 42 9.51 1.43 -5.14
N LYS A 43 9.27 1.47 -6.45
CA LYS A 43 10.25 1.00 -7.44
C LYS A 43 11.55 1.80 -7.40
N GLN A 44 11.46 3.12 -7.27
CA GLN A 44 12.62 4.01 -7.16
C GLN A 44 13.38 3.82 -5.84
N GLN A 45 12.69 3.53 -4.74
CA GLN A 45 13.30 3.26 -3.43
C GLN A 45 14.02 1.90 -3.37
N HIS A 46 13.59 0.92 -4.18
CA HIS A 46 14.15 -0.43 -4.18
C HIS A 46 14.58 -0.87 -5.60
N PRO A 47 15.50 -0.15 -6.26
CA PRO A 47 15.84 -0.39 -7.66
C PRO A 47 16.52 -1.75 -7.90
N THR A 48 17.05 -2.38 -6.85
CA THR A 48 17.71 -3.68 -6.93
C THR A 48 16.77 -4.86 -6.67
N ALA A 49 15.48 -4.62 -6.39
CA ALA A 49 14.52 -5.70 -6.20
C ALA A 49 14.22 -6.37 -7.54
N ARG A 50 14.22 -7.71 -7.56
CA ARG A 50 13.95 -8.48 -8.78
C ARG A 50 12.48 -8.46 -9.19
N HIS A 51 11.58 -8.26 -8.21
CA HIS A 51 10.15 -8.22 -8.41
C HIS A 51 9.54 -7.09 -7.60
N HIS A 52 8.59 -6.38 -8.22
CA HIS A 52 7.74 -5.39 -7.57
C HIS A 52 6.28 -5.81 -7.77
N CYS A 53 5.86 -6.84 -7.04
CA CYS A 53 4.46 -7.25 -7.02
C CYS A 53 3.63 -6.19 -6.29
N TRP A 54 2.45 -5.85 -6.81
CA TRP A 54 1.58 -4.85 -6.21
C TRP A 54 0.11 -5.20 -6.42
N ALA A 55 -0.74 -4.68 -5.53
CA ALA A 55 -2.18 -4.73 -5.62
C ALA A 55 -2.75 -3.47 -4.95
N PHE A 56 -3.91 -3.01 -5.40
CA PHE A 56 -4.67 -1.94 -4.73
C PHE A 56 -6.17 -2.20 -4.87
N VAL A 57 -6.96 -1.63 -3.95
CA VAL A 57 -8.42 -1.76 -3.95
C VAL A 57 -9.03 -0.48 -4.52
N VAL A 58 -9.94 -0.63 -5.49
CA VAL A 58 -10.82 0.45 -5.95
C VAL A 58 -12.23 0.15 -5.44
N PRO A 59 -12.63 0.74 -4.30
CA PRO A 59 -13.89 0.40 -3.67
C PRO A 59 -15.05 1.07 -4.39
N ARG A 60 -16.18 0.37 -4.47
CA ARG A 60 -17.45 0.94 -4.96
C ARG A 60 -18.12 1.90 -3.95
N LYS A 61 -17.57 2.02 -2.74
CA LYS A 61 -18.10 2.79 -1.62
C LYS A 61 -17.11 3.90 -1.23
N PRO A 62 -17.56 5.01 -0.60
CA PRO A 62 -16.65 5.97 0.02
C PRO A 62 -16.04 5.42 1.33
N PRO A 63 -14.78 5.75 1.65
CA PRO A 63 -14.12 5.30 2.88
C PRO A 63 -14.75 5.90 4.14
N ALA A 64 -14.75 5.16 5.25
CA ALA A 64 -14.88 5.77 6.57
C ALA A 64 -13.50 6.29 6.98
N ARG A 65 -13.34 7.60 7.09
CA ARG A 65 -12.30 8.13 7.97
C ARG A 65 -12.78 7.85 9.39
N LEU A 66 -12.10 6.95 10.11
CA LEU A 66 -12.26 6.88 11.55
C LEU A 66 -11.81 8.25 12.07
N GLY A 67 -12.77 9.10 12.45
CA GLY A 67 -12.45 10.30 13.20
C GLY A 67 -11.73 9.83 14.46
N VAL A 68 -10.46 10.18 14.58
CA VAL A 68 -9.80 10.22 15.88
C VAL A 68 -10.58 11.26 16.68
N GLN A 69 -11.27 10.80 17.73
CA GLN A 69 -11.66 11.67 18.83
C GLN A 69 -10.42 12.05 19.62
#